data_AF-Q9TYB5-F1
#
_entry.id   AF-Q9TYB5-F1
#
_cell.length_a   1.000
_cell.length_b   1.000
_cell.length_c   1.000
_cell.angle_alpha   90.00
_cell.angle_beta   90.00
_cell.angle_gamma   90.00
#
_symmetry.space_group_name_H-M   'P 1'
#
loop_
_entity.id
_entity.type
_entity.pdbx_description
1 polymer ?
#
loop_
_entity_poly.entity_id
_entity_poly.type
_entity_poly.pdbx_seq_one_letter_code
_entity_poly.pdbx_strand_id
1 'polypeptide(L)'
;PERNRISQDLPQLSTLRLPRLICTNKLKSTYTLHGFADASEAGFAAVIYLHELYEHRCVNVYLVIAKSRVAPVKNRLTIPKMELSAASLLTQLMIRVSTQLLSHITIKQHICWSDSTIVLAWLNTPPHRLQVFEANRVAKITSNPITSTWKHVPTNLNPADCASRGMSAQSLSAHDLWWSPSWLKEPPDTWPKMPPALGHHALPGLKPKKVPAHIAVPDLDLDLLTRFSSLDKLVGVTACIKRFIFNCRHNSTDRCSGPLTVGERRDALLFWVRSVQHNEFAEDIYRLQAGKICTVRLQRLSPLMKDDLLRVGGRLTHAPIRYDAQHPLVLPSSSPLVDLIIDHYHRINCHPGADTLHAILRQQFWILSARRVIRHRVYKCIRCFRYRAQARAPMMADLPADRVTPQPVFSQVSTDFAGPFLIKSSTLSNAKLMKADFCIFVCLSTKAVHLELVSSLSTEAFLAAMQRFVSRRGTPTLVRSG
;
A
#
# COMPACT_ATOMS: atom_id res chain seq x y z
N PRO A 1 15.05 50.78 -41.74
CA PRO A 1 14.71 50.12 -43.02
C PRO A 1 13.20 49.84 -43.22
N GLU A 2 12.56 49.08 -42.34
CA GLU A 2 11.16 48.63 -42.51
C GLU A 2 10.12 49.77 -42.42
N ARG A 3 10.30 50.71 -41.48
CA ARG A 3 9.47 51.92 -41.34
C ARG A 3 9.47 52.79 -42.61
N ASN A 4 10.63 52.93 -43.26
CA ASN A 4 10.75 53.74 -44.49
C ASN A 4 10.05 53.05 -45.66
N ARG A 5 10.11 51.72 -45.73
CA ARG A 5 9.39 50.92 -46.73
C ARG A 5 7.88 51.07 -46.58
N ILE A 6 7.35 50.96 -45.36
CA ILE A 6 5.92 51.17 -45.09
C ILE A 6 5.49 52.59 -45.45
N SER A 7 6.31 53.60 -45.13
CA SER A 7 6.00 55.01 -45.45
C SER A 7 5.94 55.31 -46.95
N GLN A 8 6.73 54.61 -47.76
CA GLN A 8 6.73 54.76 -49.22
C GLN A 8 5.61 53.96 -49.90
N ASP A 9 5.16 52.88 -49.28
CA ASP A 9 4.17 51.95 -49.82
C ASP A 9 2.72 52.35 -49.47
N LEU A 10 2.50 52.96 -48.29
CA LEU A 10 1.18 53.38 -47.81
C LEU A 10 0.36 54.23 -48.81
N PRO A 11 0.96 55.21 -49.53
CA PRO A 11 0.23 56.04 -50.50
C PRO A 11 -0.44 55.24 -51.61
N GLN A 12 0.06 54.04 -51.95
CA GLN A 12 -0.54 53.19 -52.98
C GLN A 12 -1.94 52.69 -52.62
N LEU A 13 -2.31 52.66 -51.32
CA LEU A 13 -3.66 52.31 -50.90
C LEU A 13 -4.72 53.34 -51.34
N SER A 14 -4.32 54.57 -51.69
CA SER A 14 -5.26 55.61 -52.13
C SER A 14 -5.99 55.29 -53.45
N THR A 15 -5.39 54.43 -54.29
CA THR A 15 -5.98 53.99 -55.57
C THR A 15 -6.91 52.80 -55.41
N LEU A 16 -6.89 52.13 -54.26
CA LEU A 16 -7.72 50.96 -53.98
C LEU A 16 -9.20 51.38 -53.84
N ARG A 17 -10.06 50.79 -54.66
CA ARG A 17 -11.52 50.99 -54.60
C ARG A 17 -12.18 49.69 -54.15
N LEU A 18 -12.94 49.76 -53.06
CA LEU A 18 -13.70 48.64 -52.54
C LEU A 18 -15.20 48.84 -52.79
N PRO A 19 -15.90 47.82 -53.31
CA PRO A 19 -17.35 47.90 -53.47
C PRO A 19 -18.00 48.01 -52.10
N ARG A 20 -18.87 49.01 -51.91
CA ARG A 20 -19.62 49.20 -50.66
C ARG A 20 -20.74 48.16 -50.49
N LEU A 21 -21.29 47.69 -51.60
CA LEU A 21 -22.35 46.67 -51.61
C LEU A 21 -21.71 45.29 -51.54
N ILE A 22 -22.07 44.52 -50.51
CA ILE A 22 -21.48 43.19 -50.23
C ILE A 22 -22.43 42.01 -50.48
N CYS A 23 -23.56 42.23 -51.16
CA CYS A 23 -24.46 41.18 -51.68
C CYS A 23 -25.48 41.79 -52.62
N THR A 24 -26.06 41.01 -53.55
CA THR A 24 -27.07 41.52 -54.50
C THR A 24 -28.52 41.42 -53.98
N ASN A 25 -28.75 40.73 -52.85
CA ASN A 25 -30.05 40.54 -52.20
C ASN A 25 -31.20 40.12 -53.14
N LYS A 26 -30.90 39.28 -54.15
CA LYS A 26 -31.91 38.75 -55.07
C LYS A 26 -32.72 37.65 -54.40
N LEU A 27 -34.01 37.55 -54.73
CA LEU A 27 -35.04 36.63 -54.17
C LEU A 27 -34.70 35.12 -54.16
N LYS A 28 -33.61 34.68 -54.78
CA LYS A 28 -33.16 33.27 -54.84
C LYS A 28 -31.70 33.07 -54.43
N SER A 29 -31.11 34.02 -53.70
CA SER A 29 -29.70 33.94 -53.29
C SER A 29 -29.57 33.15 -52.00
N THR A 30 -28.59 32.26 -51.93
CA THR A 30 -28.22 31.57 -50.69
C THR A 30 -26.86 32.06 -50.21
N TYR A 31 -26.74 32.30 -48.91
CA TYR A 31 -25.56 32.90 -48.30
C TYR A 31 -24.85 31.92 -47.38
N THR A 32 -23.54 31.77 -47.54
CA THR A 32 -22.68 31.04 -46.63
C THR A 32 -21.52 31.94 -46.20
N LEU A 33 -21.14 31.85 -44.91
CA LEU A 33 -19.98 32.58 -44.40
C LEU A 33 -18.77 31.66 -44.37
N HIS A 34 -17.68 32.12 -44.98
CA HIS A 34 -16.42 31.40 -45.06
C HIS A 34 -15.34 32.16 -44.32
N GLY A 35 -14.91 31.60 -43.20
CA GLY A 35 -13.88 32.14 -42.34
C GLY A 35 -12.55 31.44 -42.54
N PHE A 36 -11.46 32.18 -42.65
CA PHE A 36 -10.11 31.66 -42.81
C PHE A 36 -9.26 32.12 -41.64
N ALA A 37 -8.50 31.21 -41.04
CA ALA A 37 -7.56 31.50 -39.96
C ALA A 37 -6.16 31.11 -40.39
N ASP A 38 -5.17 31.94 -40.02
CA ASP A 38 -3.76 31.64 -40.24
C ASP A 38 -2.87 32.28 -39.17
N ALA A 39 -1.69 31.70 -38.96
CA ALA A 39 -0.68 32.27 -38.06
C ALA A 39 0.75 32.08 -38.57
N SER A 40 1.57 33.09 -38.33
CA SER A 40 3.00 33.12 -38.62
C SER A 40 3.78 33.58 -37.38
N GLU A 41 5.11 33.65 -37.49
CA GLU A 41 5.96 34.25 -36.46
C GLU A 41 5.72 35.75 -36.25
N ALA A 42 5.21 36.45 -37.27
CA ALA A 42 4.91 37.88 -37.19
C ALA A 42 3.58 38.17 -36.47
N GLY A 43 2.59 37.28 -36.63
CA GLY A 43 1.27 37.45 -36.06
C GLY A 43 0.28 36.41 -36.55
N PHE A 44 -0.97 36.55 -36.10
CA PHE A 44 -2.06 35.69 -36.53
C PHE A 44 -3.25 36.51 -37.00
N ALA A 45 -3.99 35.97 -37.97
CA ALA A 45 -5.06 36.68 -38.64
C ALA A 45 -6.27 35.79 -38.88
N ALA A 46 -7.41 36.46 -39.06
CA ALA A 46 -8.67 35.85 -39.44
C ALA A 46 -9.37 36.73 -40.48
N VAL A 47 -9.93 36.10 -41.51
CA VAL A 47 -10.60 36.76 -42.63
C VAL A 47 -11.94 36.09 -42.89
N ILE A 48 -12.99 36.85 -43.16
CA ILE A 48 -14.33 36.33 -43.42
C ILE A 48 -14.81 36.83 -44.77
N TYR A 49 -15.29 35.90 -45.59
CA TYR A 49 -15.95 36.14 -46.86
C TYR A 49 -17.42 35.76 -46.79
N LEU A 50 -18.24 36.52 -47.49
CA LEU A 50 -19.61 36.16 -47.81
C LEU A 50 -19.62 35.51 -49.18
N HIS A 51 -20.09 34.26 -49.23
CA HIS A 51 -20.30 33.52 -50.46
C HIS A 51 -21.80 33.55 -50.78
N GLU A 52 -22.15 34.15 -51.91
CA GLU A 52 -23.50 34.30 -52.44
C GLU A 52 -23.65 33.39 -53.66
N LEU A 53 -24.54 32.40 -53.57
CA LEU A 53 -24.92 31.55 -54.68
C LEU A 53 -26.29 31.97 -55.20
N TYR A 54 -26.33 32.42 -56.46
CA TYR A 54 -27.54 32.84 -57.17
C TYR A 54 -27.96 31.78 -58.21
N GLU A 55 -29.23 31.36 -58.14
CA GLU A 55 -29.88 30.44 -59.10
C GLU A 55 -29.06 29.18 -59.45
N HIS A 56 -28.27 28.69 -58.50
CA HIS A 56 -27.39 27.52 -58.64
C HIS A 56 -26.34 27.60 -59.77
N ARG A 57 -26.04 28.80 -60.30
CA ARG A 57 -25.09 28.96 -61.43
C ARG A 57 -24.09 30.10 -61.28
N CYS A 58 -24.42 31.15 -60.53
CA CYS A 58 -23.50 32.29 -60.35
C CYS A 58 -23.06 32.38 -58.88
N VAL A 59 -21.74 32.32 -58.65
CA VAL A 59 -21.13 32.44 -57.33
C VAL A 59 -20.38 33.76 -57.22
N ASN A 60 -20.77 34.59 -56.25
CA ASN A 60 -20.04 35.78 -55.87
C ASN A 60 -19.41 35.60 -54.49
N VAL A 61 -18.19 36.09 -54.32
CA VAL A 61 -17.44 36.02 -53.06
C VAL A 61 -16.99 37.42 -52.70
N TYR A 62 -17.43 37.91 -51.54
CA TYR A 62 -17.15 39.26 -51.06
C TYR A 62 -16.36 39.20 -49.76
N LEU A 63 -15.26 39.95 -49.68
CA LEU A 63 -14.54 40.15 -48.43
C LEU A 63 -15.39 41.01 -47.48
N VAL A 64 -15.73 40.46 -46.30
CA VAL A 64 -16.58 41.16 -45.31
C VAL A 64 -15.72 41.85 -44.27
N ILE A 65 -14.78 41.12 -43.67
CA ILE A 65 -13.92 41.65 -42.62
C ILE A 65 -12.62 40.85 -42.54
N ALA A 66 -11.53 41.53 -42.22
CA ALA A 66 -10.27 40.91 -41.84
C ALA A 66 -9.78 41.51 -40.52
N LYS A 67 -9.09 40.70 -39.71
CA LYS A 67 -8.47 41.15 -38.47
C LYS A 67 -7.17 40.38 -38.21
N SER A 68 -6.10 41.13 -37.96
CA SER A 68 -4.81 40.58 -37.56
C SER A 68 -4.44 41.01 -36.14
N ARG A 69 -3.54 40.24 -35.51
CA ARG A 69 -2.91 40.53 -34.22
C ARG A 69 -1.43 40.18 -34.29
N VAL A 70 -0.60 41.06 -33.77
CA VAL A 70 0.86 40.86 -33.69
C VAL A 70 1.18 39.73 -32.71
N ALA A 71 2.22 38.94 -33.03
CA ALA A 71 2.67 37.85 -32.17
C ALA A 71 3.13 38.36 -30.78
N PRO A 72 2.81 37.66 -29.68
CA PRO A 72 3.22 38.09 -28.33
C PRO A 72 4.75 38.06 -28.15
N VAL A 73 5.33 39.18 -27.73
CA VAL A 73 6.80 39.32 -27.56
C VAL A 73 7.31 38.70 -26.25
N LYS A 74 6.61 38.90 -25.13
CA LYS A 74 7.07 38.50 -23.78
C LYS A 74 6.88 37.01 -23.47
N ASN A 75 5.94 36.35 -24.13
CA ASN A 75 5.65 34.92 -23.97
C ASN A 75 5.45 34.29 -25.35
N ARG A 76 6.55 34.00 -26.04
CA ARG A 76 6.52 33.44 -27.40
C ARG A 76 5.73 32.13 -27.41
N LEU A 77 4.64 32.13 -28.15
CA LEU A 77 3.83 30.94 -28.38
C LEU A 77 4.46 30.11 -29.50
N THR A 78 4.33 28.79 -29.43
CA THR A 78 4.68 27.93 -30.56
C THR A 78 3.74 28.19 -31.73
N ILE A 79 4.18 27.92 -32.96
CA ILE A 79 3.37 28.12 -34.18
C ILE A 79 1.98 27.46 -34.04
N PRO A 80 1.84 26.19 -33.62
CA PRO A 80 0.51 25.58 -33.43
C PRO A 80 -0.38 26.33 -32.43
N LYS A 81 0.19 26.86 -31.35
CA LYS A 81 -0.56 27.66 -30.37
C LYS A 81 -1.00 29.01 -30.93
N MET A 82 -0.25 29.58 -31.86
CA MET A 82 -0.64 30.79 -32.59
C MET A 82 -1.73 30.49 -33.61
N GLU A 83 -1.64 29.38 -34.35
CA GLU A 83 -2.68 28.92 -35.27
C GLU A 83 -4.00 28.65 -34.52
N LEU A 84 -3.96 28.01 -33.34
CA LEU A 84 -5.14 27.83 -32.49
C LEU A 84 -5.70 29.17 -31.97
N SER A 85 -4.84 30.16 -31.78
CA SER A 85 -5.26 31.51 -31.41
C SER A 85 -5.90 32.26 -32.58
N ALA A 86 -5.42 32.04 -33.81
CA ALA A 86 -6.06 32.49 -35.05
C ALA A 86 -7.46 31.90 -35.19
N ALA A 87 -7.59 30.59 -34.95
CA ALA A 87 -8.87 29.91 -34.98
C ALA A 87 -9.86 30.49 -33.96
N SER A 88 -9.40 30.77 -32.73
CA SER A 88 -10.22 31.42 -31.71
C SER A 88 -10.61 32.86 -32.04
N LEU A 89 -9.73 33.61 -32.73
CA LEU A 89 -10.03 34.93 -33.25
C LEU A 89 -11.10 34.87 -34.33
N LEU A 90 -10.98 33.91 -35.25
CA LEU A 90 -11.95 33.69 -36.32
C LEU A 90 -13.33 33.37 -35.76
N THR A 91 -13.44 32.48 -34.77
CA THR A 91 -14.73 32.16 -34.14
C THR A 91 -15.41 33.40 -33.57
N GLN A 92 -14.65 34.27 -32.88
CA GLN A 92 -15.20 35.50 -32.31
C GLN A 92 -15.67 36.49 -33.40
N LEU A 93 -14.92 36.60 -34.50
CA LEU A 93 -15.34 37.41 -35.64
C LEU A 93 -16.57 36.84 -36.32
N MET A 94 -16.65 35.51 -36.47
CA MET A 94 -17.78 34.84 -37.10
C MET A 94 -19.07 35.09 -36.32
N ILE A 95 -19.01 35.05 -34.98
CA ILE A 95 -20.13 35.44 -34.11
C ILE A 95 -20.56 36.87 -34.44
N ARG A 96 -19.62 37.81 -34.38
CA ARG A 96 -19.92 39.24 -34.58
C ARG A 96 -20.53 39.51 -35.96
N VAL A 97 -19.91 39.01 -37.02
CA VAL A 97 -20.38 39.18 -38.40
C VAL A 97 -21.75 38.55 -38.58
N SER A 98 -21.94 37.32 -38.12
CA SER A 98 -23.23 36.66 -38.24
C SER A 98 -24.31 37.42 -37.48
N THR A 99 -24.07 37.85 -36.25
CA THR A 99 -25.06 38.62 -35.47
C THR A 99 -25.48 39.92 -36.16
N GLN A 100 -24.56 40.58 -36.86
CA GLN A 100 -24.84 41.83 -37.57
C GLN A 100 -25.53 41.60 -38.93
N LEU A 101 -25.26 40.47 -39.59
CA LEU A 101 -25.84 40.15 -40.91
C LEU A 101 -27.21 39.47 -40.80
N LEU A 102 -27.53 38.82 -39.66
CA LEU A 102 -28.79 38.10 -39.45
C LEU A 102 -30.04 39.00 -39.62
N SER A 103 -29.93 40.31 -39.41
CA SER A 103 -31.05 41.25 -39.64
C SER A 103 -31.28 41.60 -41.11
N HIS A 104 -30.37 41.22 -42.02
CA HIS A 104 -30.41 41.61 -43.43
C HIS A 104 -30.47 40.42 -44.38
N ILE A 105 -29.79 39.32 -44.05
CA ILE A 105 -29.71 38.12 -44.89
C ILE A 105 -29.79 36.85 -44.04
N THR A 106 -30.37 35.79 -44.62
CA THR A 106 -30.40 34.46 -44.00
C THR A 106 -29.13 33.69 -44.37
N ILE A 107 -28.26 33.48 -43.39
CA ILE A 107 -27.03 32.69 -43.55
C ILE A 107 -27.35 31.21 -43.34
N LYS A 108 -27.13 30.39 -44.37
CA LYS A 108 -27.42 28.96 -44.36
C LYS A 108 -26.37 28.15 -43.58
N GLN A 109 -25.10 28.53 -43.68
CA GLN A 109 -24.00 27.78 -43.09
C GLN A 109 -22.79 28.67 -42.79
N HIS A 110 -22.06 28.31 -41.74
CA HIS A 110 -20.78 28.90 -41.35
C HIS A 110 -19.68 27.84 -41.52
N ILE A 111 -18.70 28.13 -42.36
CA ILE A 111 -17.57 27.24 -42.64
C ILE A 111 -16.28 27.96 -42.25
N CYS A 112 -15.51 27.34 -41.36
CA CYS A 112 -14.21 27.83 -40.92
C CYS A 112 -13.10 26.97 -41.55
N TRP A 113 -12.03 27.60 -41.99
CA TRP A 113 -10.91 27.00 -42.69
C TRP A 113 -9.61 27.28 -41.96
N SER A 114 -8.77 26.26 -41.85
CA SER A 114 -7.42 26.31 -41.28
C SER A 114 -6.52 25.40 -42.10
N ASP A 115 -5.27 25.79 -42.30
CA ASP A 115 -4.24 24.96 -42.92
C ASP A 115 -3.49 24.08 -41.90
N SER A 116 -3.53 24.48 -40.63
CA SER A 116 -3.02 23.67 -39.53
C SER A 116 -3.83 22.39 -39.25
N THR A 117 -3.27 21.25 -39.63
CA THR A 117 -3.79 19.93 -39.28
C THR A 117 -3.76 19.65 -37.77
N ILE A 118 -2.81 20.27 -37.05
CA ILE A 118 -2.71 20.18 -35.58
C ILE A 118 -3.90 20.87 -34.92
N VAL A 119 -4.27 22.07 -35.38
CA VAL A 119 -5.46 22.78 -34.87
C VAL A 119 -6.73 21.98 -35.14
N LEU A 120 -6.90 21.44 -36.34
CA LEU A 120 -8.05 20.60 -36.67
C LEU A 120 -8.11 19.34 -35.79
N ALA A 121 -6.96 18.72 -35.52
CA ALA A 121 -6.89 17.57 -34.60
C ALA A 121 -7.22 17.96 -33.14
N TRP A 122 -6.78 19.12 -32.67
CA TRP A 122 -7.17 19.64 -31.34
C TRP A 122 -8.66 19.92 -31.23
N LEU A 123 -9.28 20.49 -32.26
CA LEU A 123 -10.72 20.75 -32.29
C LEU A 123 -11.56 19.45 -32.24
N ASN A 124 -11.02 18.36 -32.79
CA ASN A 124 -11.63 17.02 -32.71
C ASN A 124 -11.26 16.25 -31.42
N THR A 125 -10.45 16.83 -30.54
CA THR A 125 -10.03 16.20 -29.27
C THR A 125 -10.81 16.79 -28.09
N PRO A 126 -11.38 15.96 -27.19
CA PRO A 126 -12.07 16.46 -26.01
C PRO A 126 -11.17 17.38 -25.14
N PRO A 127 -11.62 18.59 -24.73
CA PRO A 127 -10.80 19.57 -24.02
C PRO A 127 -10.11 19.03 -22.77
N HIS A 128 -10.74 18.12 -22.03
CA HIS A 128 -10.17 17.54 -20.81
C HIS A 128 -8.87 16.76 -21.04
N ARG A 129 -8.64 16.23 -22.25
CA ARG A 129 -7.43 15.49 -22.65
C ARG A 129 -6.28 16.40 -23.04
N LEU A 130 -6.54 17.68 -23.28
CA LEU A 130 -5.55 18.66 -23.72
C LEU A 130 -4.95 19.41 -22.52
N GLN A 131 -3.73 19.91 -22.68
CA GLN A 131 -3.08 20.82 -21.74
C GLN A 131 -3.87 22.13 -21.64
N VAL A 132 -3.65 22.89 -20.56
CA VAL A 132 -4.51 24.01 -20.15
C VAL A 132 -4.71 25.06 -21.26
N PHE A 133 -3.65 25.38 -22.00
CA PHE A 133 -3.69 26.41 -23.04
C PHE A 133 -4.60 26.01 -24.21
N GLU A 134 -4.45 24.78 -24.69
CA GLU A 134 -5.18 24.18 -25.80
C GLU A 134 -6.62 23.90 -25.38
N ALA A 135 -6.81 23.29 -24.20
CA ALA A 135 -8.12 22.97 -23.63
C ALA A 135 -9.03 24.22 -23.54
N ASN A 136 -8.51 25.33 -22.98
CA ASN A 136 -9.29 26.55 -22.80
C ASN A 136 -9.71 27.17 -24.15
N ARG A 137 -8.84 27.11 -25.17
CA ARG A 137 -9.13 27.66 -26.51
C ARG A 137 -10.06 26.76 -27.30
N VAL A 138 -9.84 25.45 -27.29
CA VAL A 138 -10.74 24.48 -27.93
C VAL A 138 -12.12 24.61 -27.32
N ALA A 139 -12.24 24.64 -25.98
CA ALA A 139 -13.51 24.85 -25.31
C ALA A 139 -14.22 26.13 -25.79
N LYS A 140 -13.48 27.26 -25.89
CA LYS A 140 -14.03 28.53 -26.40
C LYS A 140 -14.49 28.48 -27.85
N ILE A 141 -13.82 27.69 -28.70
CA ILE A 141 -14.19 27.52 -30.10
C ILE A 141 -15.41 26.61 -30.23
N THR A 142 -15.45 25.51 -29.47
CA THR A 142 -16.52 24.51 -29.54
C THR A 142 -17.79 24.93 -28.78
N SER A 143 -17.69 25.78 -27.75
CA SER A 143 -18.84 26.30 -26.98
C SER A 143 -19.49 27.53 -27.63
N ASN A 144 -19.30 27.72 -28.94
CA ASN A 144 -19.83 28.87 -29.68
C ASN A 144 -21.35 28.71 -29.90
N PRO A 145 -22.18 29.75 -29.70
CA PRO A 145 -23.60 29.74 -30.05
C PRO A 145 -23.88 29.47 -31.54
N ILE A 146 -22.89 29.71 -32.42
CA ILE A 146 -23.01 29.45 -33.86
C ILE A 146 -22.27 28.16 -34.21
N THR A 147 -23.01 27.20 -34.76
CA THR A 147 -22.46 25.92 -35.26
C THR A 147 -21.63 26.16 -36.53
N SER A 148 -20.31 26.22 -36.39
CA SER A 148 -19.37 26.34 -37.52
C SER A 148 -18.71 25.01 -37.85
N THR A 149 -18.72 24.60 -39.13
CA THR A 149 -17.98 23.43 -39.60
C THR A 149 -16.52 23.80 -39.88
N TRP A 150 -15.57 23.11 -39.26
CA TRP A 150 -14.14 23.31 -39.53
C TRP A 150 -13.65 22.40 -40.65
N LYS A 151 -12.94 22.96 -41.62
CA LYS A 151 -12.35 22.27 -42.77
C LYS A 151 -10.88 22.64 -42.96
N HIS A 152 -10.17 21.80 -43.70
CA HIS A 152 -8.77 22.05 -44.06
C HIS A 152 -8.68 22.85 -45.36
N VAL A 153 -7.77 23.83 -45.43
CA VAL A 153 -7.37 24.51 -46.66
C VAL A 153 -5.84 24.45 -46.80
N PRO A 154 -5.27 24.11 -47.96
CA PRO A 154 -3.82 24.21 -48.17
C PRO A 154 -3.30 25.64 -47.96
N THR A 155 -2.12 25.81 -47.38
CA THR A 155 -1.53 27.13 -47.06
C THR A 155 -1.49 28.08 -48.26
N ASN A 156 -1.15 27.58 -49.46
CA ASN A 156 -1.13 28.37 -50.70
C ASN A 156 -2.50 28.85 -51.18
N LEU A 157 -3.59 28.27 -50.66
CA LEU A 157 -4.97 28.63 -50.95
C LEU A 157 -5.65 29.35 -49.77
N ASN A 158 -4.91 29.62 -48.69
CA ASN A 158 -5.42 30.28 -47.48
C ASN A 158 -5.26 31.81 -47.59
N PRO A 159 -6.35 32.58 -47.80
CA PRO A 159 -6.25 34.04 -47.89
C PRO A 159 -5.79 34.71 -46.59
N ALA A 160 -5.96 34.06 -45.43
CA ALA A 160 -5.53 34.63 -44.15
C ALA A 160 -4.00 34.72 -44.00
N ASP A 161 -3.23 33.97 -44.80
CA ASP A 161 -1.76 34.00 -44.84
C ASP A 161 -1.22 35.39 -45.20
N CYS A 162 -1.93 36.10 -46.09
CA CYS A 162 -1.59 37.47 -46.48
C CYS A 162 -1.57 38.42 -45.27
N ALA A 163 -2.49 38.23 -44.33
CA ALA A 163 -2.66 39.09 -43.17
C ALA A 163 -1.85 38.64 -41.94
N SER A 164 -1.44 37.37 -41.87
CA SER A 164 -0.63 36.85 -40.78
C SER A 164 0.86 37.14 -40.98
N ARG A 165 1.35 37.10 -42.22
CA ARG A 165 2.76 37.36 -42.60
C ARG A 165 3.03 38.82 -42.97
N GLY A 166 1.98 39.54 -43.35
CA GLY A 166 2.07 40.90 -43.85
C GLY A 166 2.38 40.95 -45.35
N MET A 167 1.90 42.01 -46.00
CA MET A 167 2.00 42.21 -47.44
C MET A 167 2.17 43.70 -47.76
N SER A 168 2.86 44.01 -48.86
CA SER A 168 2.95 45.39 -49.35
C SER A 168 1.61 45.88 -49.91
N ALA A 169 1.34 47.18 -49.84
CA ALA A 169 0.16 47.80 -50.42
C ALA A 169 0.07 47.55 -51.93
N GLN A 170 1.22 47.61 -52.63
CA GLN A 170 1.30 47.29 -54.05
C GLN A 170 0.83 45.86 -54.33
N SER A 171 1.41 44.86 -53.64
CA SER A 171 1.08 43.45 -53.83
C SER A 171 -0.37 43.16 -53.45
N LEU A 172 -0.88 43.78 -52.38
CA LEU A 172 -2.25 43.59 -51.92
C LEU A 172 -3.27 44.01 -52.99
N SER A 173 -3.01 45.10 -53.70
CA SER A 173 -3.96 45.62 -54.70
C SER A 173 -4.24 44.64 -55.84
N ALA A 174 -3.24 43.84 -56.24
CA ALA A 174 -3.34 42.84 -57.31
C ALA A 174 -3.50 41.39 -56.80
N HIS A 175 -3.75 41.18 -55.49
CA HIS A 175 -3.78 39.84 -54.92
C HIS A 175 -5.16 39.18 -55.04
N ASP A 176 -5.37 38.39 -56.08
CA ASP A 176 -6.67 37.74 -56.37
C ASP A 176 -7.18 36.88 -55.20
N LEU A 177 -6.30 36.09 -54.57
CA LEU A 177 -6.68 35.24 -53.43
C LEU A 177 -7.25 36.05 -52.26
N TRP A 178 -6.72 37.24 -51.99
CA TRP A 178 -7.17 38.07 -50.87
C TRP A 178 -8.54 38.71 -51.15
N TRP A 179 -8.80 39.15 -52.38
CA TRP A 179 -10.06 39.83 -52.69
C TRP A 179 -11.20 38.87 -53.01
N SER A 180 -10.91 37.78 -53.73
CA SER A 180 -11.93 36.82 -54.16
C SER A 180 -11.29 35.45 -54.43
N PRO A 181 -11.17 34.57 -53.41
CA PRO A 181 -10.63 33.23 -53.58
C PRO A 181 -11.37 32.48 -54.71
N SER A 182 -10.68 32.25 -55.84
CA SER A 182 -11.29 31.71 -57.06
C SER A 182 -11.84 30.31 -56.85
N TRP A 183 -11.12 29.46 -56.12
CA TRP A 183 -11.54 28.10 -55.79
C TRP A 183 -12.83 28.04 -54.97
N LEU A 184 -13.22 29.13 -54.30
CA LEU A 184 -14.48 29.21 -53.57
C LEU A 184 -15.68 29.44 -54.49
N LYS A 185 -15.44 29.84 -55.74
CA LYS A 185 -16.46 29.95 -56.80
C LYS A 185 -16.78 28.62 -57.45
N GLU A 186 -15.88 27.65 -57.31
CA GLU A 186 -16.06 26.30 -57.82
C GLU A 186 -17.05 25.51 -56.96
N PRO A 187 -17.67 24.44 -57.50
CA PRO A 187 -18.63 23.62 -56.77
C PRO A 187 -18.05 23.04 -55.47
N PRO A 188 -18.84 22.90 -54.39
CA PRO A 188 -18.37 22.42 -53.09
C PRO A 188 -17.60 21.09 -53.08
N ASP A 189 -17.85 20.22 -54.07
CA ASP A 189 -17.18 18.91 -54.21
C ASP A 189 -15.71 19.03 -54.64
N THR A 190 -15.35 20.17 -55.24
CA THR A 190 -13.99 20.47 -55.70
C THR A 190 -13.16 21.20 -54.64
N TRP A 191 -13.79 21.62 -53.54
CA TRP A 191 -13.08 22.30 -52.46
C TRP A 191 -12.05 21.39 -51.78
N PRO A 192 -11.04 21.98 -51.12
CA PRO A 192 -10.00 21.19 -50.50
C PRO A 192 -10.55 20.17 -49.50
N LYS A 193 -10.08 18.92 -49.63
CA LYS A 193 -10.51 17.79 -48.81
C LYS A 193 -9.68 17.72 -47.53
N MET A 194 -10.28 17.14 -46.49
CA MET A 194 -9.63 16.95 -45.20
C MET A 194 -8.52 15.89 -45.32
N PRO A 195 -7.30 16.16 -44.85
CA PRO A 195 -6.24 15.17 -44.82
C PRO A 195 -6.57 14.03 -43.83
N PRO A 196 -5.91 12.87 -43.93
CA PRO A 196 -6.09 11.75 -43.00
C PRO A 196 -5.90 12.20 -41.54
N ALA A 197 -6.69 11.64 -40.63
CA ALA A 197 -6.64 12.03 -39.22
C ALA A 197 -5.24 11.76 -38.64
N LEU A 198 -4.65 12.76 -37.97
CA LEU A 198 -3.42 12.58 -37.21
C LEU A 198 -3.65 11.56 -36.09
N GLY A 199 -2.79 10.54 -36.02
CA GLY A 199 -2.84 9.54 -34.95
C GLY A 199 -2.65 10.19 -33.57
N HIS A 200 -3.38 9.69 -32.56
CA HIS A 200 -3.38 10.22 -31.19
C HIS A 200 -1.99 10.32 -30.54
N HIS A 201 -1.00 9.56 -31.01
CA HIS A 201 0.36 9.57 -30.48
C HIS A 201 1.24 10.73 -30.97
N ALA A 202 0.83 11.41 -32.05
CA ALA A 202 1.62 12.48 -32.68
C ALA A 202 1.13 13.89 -32.31
N LEU A 203 0.02 14.03 -31.58
CA LEU A 203 -0.60 15.33 -31.30
C LEU A 203 0.08 16.04 -30.11
N PRO A 204 0.73 17.20 -30.30
CA PRO A 204 1.34 17.95 -29.21
C PRO A 204 0.29 18.45 -28.22
N GLY A 205 0.67 18.67 -26.95
CA GLY A 205 -0.24 19.26 -25.96
C GLY A 205 -1.33 18.32 -25.44
N LEU A 206 -1.25 17.01 -25.71
CA LEU A 206 -2.01 16.01 -24.97
C LEU A 206 -1.50 15.91 -23.52
N LYS A 207 -2.41 15.83 -22.56
CA LYS A 207 -2.06 15.46 -21.19
C LYS A 207 -1.49 14.04 -21.23
N PRO A 208 -0.37 13.76 -20.53
CA PRO A 208 0.11 12.40 -20.41
C PRO A 208 -1.03 11.55 -19.82
N LYS A 209 -1.34 10.42 -20.48
CA LYS A 209 -2.20 9.40 -19.88
C LYS A 209 -1.50 8.98 -18.59
N LYS A 210 -1.98 9.48 -17.45
CA LYS A 210 -1.62 8.94 -16.15
C LYS A 210 -2.27 7.56 -16.09
N VAL A 211 -1.56 6.55 -16.58
CA VAL A 211 -1.87 5.17 -16.25
C VAL A 211 -1.45 5.05 -14.79
N PRO A 212 -2.37 4.82 -13.82
CA PRO A 212 -1.97 4.46 -12.49
C PRO A 212 -1.32 3.07 -12.58
N ALA A 213 -0.01 3.06 -12.79
CA ALA A 213 0.80 1.88 -12.49
C ALA A 213 0.89 1.83 -10.97
N HIS A 214 0.01 1.05 -10.34
CA HIS A 214 0.24 0.63 -8.98
C HIS A 214 1.49 -0.25 -9.00
N ILE A 215 2.64 0.34 -8.67
CA ILE A 215 3.75 -0.46 -8.15
C ILE A 215 3.28 -0.90 -6.78
N ALA A 216 2.69 -2.09 -6.70
CA ALA A 216 2.65 -2.81 -5.44
C ALA A 216 4.11 -3.08 -5.10
N VAL A 217 4.71 -2.23 -4.25
CA VAL A 217 5.83 -2.69 -3.44
C VAL A 217 5.21 -3.80 -2.61
N PRO A 218 5.58 -5.07 -2.81
CA PRO A 218 5.02 -6.14 -2.01
C PRO A 218 5.69 -6.01 -0.65
N ASP A 219 5.20 -5.10 0.19
CA ASP A 219 5.34 -5.30 1.62
C ASP A 219 4.53 -6.56 1.89
N LEU A 220 5.25 -7.67 2.01
CA LEU A 220 4.68 -8.88 2.56
C LEU A 220 4.15 -8.49 3.93
N ASP A 221 2.83 -8.50 4.07
CA ASP A 221 2.19 -8.17 5.32
C ASP A 221 2.66 -9.16 6.40
N LEU A 222 3.65 -8.72 7.19
CA LEU A 222 4.21 -9.51 8.28
C LEU A 222 3.18 -9.68 9.41
N ASP A 223 2.04 -8.98 9.37
CA ASP A 223 0.91 -9.24 10.28
C ASP A 223 0.37 -10.65 10.09
N LEU A 224 0.56 -11.28 8.91
CA LEU A 224 0.28 -12.69 8.74
C LEU A 224 0.98 -13.57 9.76
N LEU A 225 2.21 -13.22 10.20
CA LEU A 225 2.94 -13.98 11.23
C LEU A 225 2.22 -13.94 12.58
N THR A 226 1.50 -12.87 12.90
CA THR A 226 0.75 -12.74 14.16
C THR A 226 -0.48 -13.63 14.21
N ARG A 227 -0.99 -14.07 13.05
CA ARG A 227 -2.17 -14.92 12.93
C ARG A 227 -1.91 -16.40 13.19
N PHE A 228 -0.63 -16.79 13.32
CA PHE A 228 -0.24 -18.18 13.59
C PHE A 228 0.25 -18.36 15.02
N SER A 229 -0.11 -19.48 15.64
CA SER A 229 0.34 -19.90 16.97
C SER A 229 1.29 -21.12 16.95
N SER A 230 1.58 -21.64 15.74
CA SER A 230 2.46 -22.79 15.52
C SER A 230 3.32 -22.57 14.28
N LEU A 231 4.64 -22.75 14.46
CA LEU A 231 5.60 -22.70 13.35
C LEU A 231 5.28 -23.74 12.28
N ASP A 232 4.94 -24.97 12.67
CA ASP A 232 4.61 -26.04 11.73
C ASP A 232 3.42 -25.69 10.84
N LYS A 233 2.40 -25.03 11.42
CA LYS A 233 1.21 -24.61 10.66
C LYS A 233 1.56 -23.48 9.70
N LEU A 234 2.32 -22.48 10.15
CA LEU A 234 2.81 -21.39 9.31
C LEU A 234 3.61 -21.94 8.12
N VAL A 235 4.64 -22.74 8.41
CA VAL A 235 5.52 -23.35 7.39
C VAL A 235 4.75 -24.26 6.46
N GLY A 236 3.83 -25.08 6.98
CA GLY A 236 2.99 -25.97 6.17
C GLY A 236 2.08 -25.21 5.21
N VAL A 237 1.38 -24.18 5.68
CA VAL A 237 0.51 -23.35 4.85
C VAL A 237 1.30 -22.62 3.77
N THR A 238 2.43 -22.00 4.13
CA THR A 238 3.30 -21.31 3.17
C THR A 238 3.90 -22.26 2.14
N ALA A 239 4.29 -23.47 2.55
CA ALA A 239 4.78 -24.49 1.63
C ALA A 239 3.69 -24.94 0.64
N CYS A 240 2.44 -25.13 1.10
CA CYS A 240 1.31 -25.42 0.23
C CYS A 240 1.04 -24.30 -0.78
N ILE A 241 1.08 -23.04 -0.34
CA ILE A 241 0.89 -21.88 -1.23
C ILE A 241 1.99 -21.84 -2.30
N LYS A 242 3.26 -22.01 -1.89
CA LYS A 242 4.39 -22.06 -2.83
C LYS A 242 4.26 -23.21 -3.83
N ARG A 243 3.87 -24.40 -3.38
CA ARG A 243 3.61 -25.56 -4.24
C ARG A 243 2.48 -25.29 -5.22
N PHE A 244 1.39 -24.68 -4.77
CA PHE A 244 0.28 -24.30 -5.64
C PHE A 244 0.76 -23.34 -6.74
N ILE A 245 1.50 -22.28 -6.37
CA ILE A 245 2.08 -21.34 -7.34
C ILE A 245 3.01 -22.06 -8.33
N PHE A 246 3.85 -22.98 -7.84
CA PHE A 246 4.73 -23.79 -8.68
C PHE A 246 3.94 -24.63 -9.69
N ASN A 247 2.92 -25.37 -9.23
CA ASN A 247 2.09 -26.22 -10.07
C ASN A 247 1.25 -25.45 -11.11
N CYS A 248 0.84 -24.22 -10.79
CA CYS A 248 0.15 -23.33 -11.73
C CYS A 248 1.08 -22.81 -12.84
N ARG A 249 2.39 -22.76 -12.60
CA ARG A 249 3.39 -22.26 -13.54
C ARG A 249 4.05 -23.35 -14.39
N HIS A 250 3.78 -24.62 -14.08
CA HIS A 250 4.41 -25.77 -14.74
C HIS A 250 3.37 -26.69 -15.39
N ASN A 251 3.84 -27.45 -16.38
CA ASN A 251 3.04 -28.45 -17.10
C ASN A 251 2.69 -29.63 -16.18
N SER A 252 1.66 -30.39 -16.55
CA SER A 252 1.10 -31.46 -15.70
C SER A 252 2.11 -32.54 -15.29
N THR A 253 3.17 -32.75 -16.07
CA THR A 253 4.25 -33.72 -15.80
C THR A 253 5.17 -33.31 -14.66
N ASP A 254 5.36 -32.01 -14.46
CA ASP A 254 6.32 -31.48 -13.48
C ASP A 254 5.63 -31.06 -12.17
N ARG A 255 4.30 -31.28 -12.07
CA ARG A 255 3.53 -30.90 -10.89
C ARG A 255 3.87 -31.76 -9.69
N CYS A 256 4.12 -31.10 -8.57
CA CYS A 256 4.34 -31.76 -7.29
C CYS A 256 3.00 -32.14 -6.64
N SER A 257 2.84 -33.42 -6.27
CA SER A 257 1.68 -33.96 -5.57
C SER A 257 2.10 -34.78 -4.34
N GLY A 258 1.14 -35.12 -3.46
CA GLY A 258 1.41 -35.90 -2.23
C GLY A 258 1.77 -35.05 -0.99
N PRO A 259 2.35 -35.65 0.08
CA PRO A 259 2.74 -34.96 1.29
C PRO A 259 3.79 -33.84 1.06
N LEU A 260 3.85 -32.86 1.96
CA LEU A 260 4.89 -31.81 1.91
C LEU A 260 6.27 -32.40 2.18
N THR A 261 7.22 -32.12 1.30
CA THR A 261 8.61 -32.57 1.46
C THR A 261 9.35 -31.70 2.50
N VAL A 262 10.46 -32.24 3.01
CA VAL A 262 11.35 -31.50 3.92
C VAL A 262 11.94 -30.26 3.23
N GLY A 263 12.26 -30.37 1.93
CA GLY A 263 12.77 -29.26 1.12
C GLY A 263 11.77 -28.11 1.06
N GLU A 264 10.52 -28.37 0.72
CA GLU A 264 9.48 -27.33 0.63
C GLU A 264 9.21 -26.65 1.98
N ARG A 265 9.21 -27.44 3.08
CA ARG A 265 9.10 -26.89 4.43
C ARG A 265 10.30 -26.00 4.78
N ARG A 266 11.52 -26.41 4.42
CA ARG A 266 12.72 -25.61 4.62
C ARG A 266 12.64 -24.31 3.82
N ASP A 267 12.23 -24.36 2.56
CA ASP A 267 12.10 -23.17 1.71
C ASP A 267 10.99 -22.22 2.16
N ALA A 268 9.92 -22.74 2.75
CA ALA A 268 8.88 -21.95 3.37
C ALA A 268 9.38 -21.24 4.64
N LEU A 269 10.17 -21.92 5.48
CA LEU A 269 10.81 -21.30 6.65
C LEU A 269 11.81 -20.21 6.22
N LEU A 270 12.69 -20.51 5.26
CA LEU A 270 13.68 -19.57 4.75
C LEU A 270 13.04 -18.33 4.11
N PHE A 271 11.87 -18.47 3.48
CA PHE A 271 11.10 -17.34 2.99
C PHE A 271 10.72 -16.37 4.11
N TRP A 272 10.13 -16.86 5.20
CA TRP A 272 9.78 -16.00 6.33
C TRP A 272 11.00 -15.39 7.01
N VAL A 273 12.09 -16.16 7.14
CA VAL A 273 13.36 -15.64 7.66
C VAL A 273 13.85 -14.48 6.79
N ARG A 274 13.90 -14.67 5.47
CA ARG A 274 14.28 -13.62 4.52
C ARG A 274 13.39 -12.40 4.66
N SER A 275 12.07 -12.57 4.67
CA SER A 275 11.13 -11.44 4.79
C SER A 275 11.33 -10.65 6.08
N VAL A 276 11.50 -11.34 7.22
CA VAL A 276 11.79 -10.67 8.50
C VAL A 276 13.14 -9.96 8.46
N GLN A 277 14.16 -10.55 7.85
CA GLN A 277 15.48 -9.92 7.70
C GLN A 277 15.42 -8.67 6.83
N HIS A 278 14.76 -8.73 5.67
CA HIS A 278 14.61 -7.57 4.79
C HIS A 278 13.84 -6.42 5.45
N ASN A 279 12.86 -6.73 6.30
CA ASN A 279 12.11 -5.71 7.03
C ASN A 279 12.94 -5.08 8.16
N GLU A 280 13.56 -5.90 9.02
CA GLU A 280 14.21 -5.43 10.25
C GLU A 280 15.66 -4.97 10.04
N PHE A 281 16.34 -5.48 9.00
CA PHE A 281 17.74 -5.25 8.71
C PHE A 281 17.94 -4.65 7.31
N ALA A 282 16.94 -3.96 6.77
CA ALA A 282 16.98 -3.35 5.42
C ALA A 282 18.25 -2.53 5.19
N GLU A 283 18.59 -1.65 6.14
CA GLU A 283 19.77 -0.79 6.07
C GLU A 283 21.08 -1.60 6.10
N ASP A 284 21.16 -2.62 6.98
CA ASP A 284 22.34 -3.47 7.09
C ASP A 284 22.56 -4.31 5.83
N ILE A 285 21.48 -4.85 5.25
CA ILE A 285 21.51 -5.62 3.99
C ILE A 285 21.98 -4.72 2.85
N TYR A 286 21.42 -3.51 2.72
CA TYR A 286 21.82 -2.55 1.71
C TYR A 286 23.30 -2.17 1.84
N ARG A 287 23.78 -1.85 3.06
CA ARG A 287 25.18 -1.53 3.32
C ARG A 287 26.10 -2.69 2.96
N LEU A 288 25.73 -3.91 3.35
CA LEU A 288 26.52 -5.11 3.10
C LEU A 288 26.62 -5.43 1.60
N GLN A 289 25.51 -5.30 0.85
CA GLN A 289 25.51 -5.45 -0.62
C GLN A 289 26.33 -4.37 -1.33
N ALA A 290 26.37 -3.15 -0.78
CA ALA A 290 27.20 -2.05 -1.28
C ALA A 290 28.69 -2.13 -0.85
N GLY A 291 29.12 -3.23 -0.22
CA GLY A 291 30.49 -3.39 0.27
C GLY A 291 30.86 -2.47 1.44
N LYS A 292 29.86 -1.88 2.11
CA LYS A 292 30.04 -0.99 3.26
C LYS A 292 29.88 -1.75 4.58
N ILE A 293 30.44 -1.17 5.64
CA ILE A 293 30.32 -1.71 6.99
C ILE A 293 28.86 -1.58 7.47
N CYS A 294 28.30 -2.66 8.03
CA CYS A 294 26.96 -2.66 8.63
C CYS A 294 26.86 -1.73 9.85
N THR A 295 25.65 -1.53 10.35
CA THR A 295 25.41 -0.76 11.58
C THR A 295 26.10 -1.40 12.79
N VAL A 296 26.31 -0.60 13.85
CA VAL A 296 26.92 -1.04 15.11
C VAL A 296 26.21 -2.28 15.71
N ARG A 297 24.91 -2.43 15.42
CA ARG A 297 24.07 -3.55 15.87
C ARG A 297 24.55 -4.90 15.34
N LEU A 298 24.99 -4.95 14.08
CA LEU A 298 25.40 -6.19 13.42
C LEU A 298 26.90 -6.26 13.09
N GLN A 299 27.62 -5.14 13.09
CA GLN A 299 29.05 -5.07 12.73
C GLN A 299 29.91 -6.07 13.51
N ARG A 300 29.64 -6.28 14.81
CA ARG A 300 30.37 -7.23 15.67
C ARG A 300 30.15 -8.71 15.31
N LEU A 301 29.15 -9.01 14.49
CA LEU A 301 28.82 -10.37 14.05
C LEU A 301 29.48 -10.74 12.72
N SER A 302 30.31 -9.85 12.15
CA SER A 302 30.92 -10.01 10.82
C SER A 302 29.90 -10.53 9.79
N PRO A 303 28.79 -9.83 9.57
CA PRO A 303 27.64 -10.35 8.84
C PRO A 303 28.01 -10.69 7.39
N LEU A 304 27.42 -11.76 6.88
CA LEU A 304 27.61 -12.23 5.51
C LEU A 304 26.24 -12.43 4.82
N MET A 305 26.17 -12.13 3.53
CA MET A 305 25.03 -12.49 2.69
C MET A 305 25.33 -13.77 1.93
N LYS A 306 24.40 -14.74 2.00
CA LYS A 306 24.42 -15.93 1.15
C LYS A 306 22.99 -16.36 0.84
N ASP A 307 22.71 -16.68 -0.42
CA ASP A 307 21.38 -17.10 -0.89
C ASP A 307 20.26 -16.10 -0.50
N ASP A 308 20.61 -14.81 -0.52
CA ASP A 308 19.74 -13.71 -0.11
C ASP A 308 19.23 -13.85 1.33
N LEU A 309 20.09 -14.35 2.22
CA LEU A 309 19.87 -14.50 3.65
C LEU A 309 21.06 -13.93 4.43
N LEU A 310 20.75 -13.18 5.47
CA LEU A 310 21.72 -12.59 6.38
C LEU A 310 22.19 -13.63 7.41
N ARG A 311 23.48 -13.89 7.45
CA ARG A 311 24.10 -14.88 8.34
C ARG A 311 25.24 -14.27 9.13
N VAL A 312 25.58 -14.91 10.25
CA VAL A 312 26.75 -14.56 11.05
C VAL A 312 28.01 -15.09 10.39
N GLY A 313 29.01 -14.24 10.21
CA GLY A 313 30.37 -14.66 9.85
C GLY A 313 31.19 -14.99 11.08
N GLY A 314 32.34 -15.63 10.88
CA GLY A 314 33.19 -15.97 12.00
C GLY A 314 34.26 -16.99 11.67
N ARG A 315 34.86 -17.51 12.75
CA ARG A 315 36.08 -18.33 12.72
C ARG A 315 35.80 -19.83 12.56
N LEU A 316 34.53 -20.24 12.46
CA LEU A 316 34.11 -21.64 12.42
C LEU A 316 33.99 -22.19 10.98
N THR A 317 34.41 -21.44 9.97
CA THR A 317 34.28 -21.83 8.54
C THR A 317 34.95 -23.16 8.21
N HIS A 318 36.06 -23.50 8.89
CA HIS A 318 36.78 -24.76 8.69
C HIS A 318 36.42 -25.85 9.72
N ALA A 319 35.48 -25.60 10.63
CA ALA A 319 35.09 -26.60 11.63
C ALA A 319 34.23 -27.71 10.98
N PRO A 320 34.38 -28.99 11.39
CA PRO A 320 33.63 -30.12 10.85
C PRO A 320 32.18 -30.18 11.39
N ILE A 321 31.44 -29.09 11.24
CA ILE A 321 30.07 -28.92 11.68
C ILE A 321 29.19 -28.47 10.51
N ARG A 322 27.87 -28.58 10.66
CA ARG A 322 26.91 -28.21 9.60
C ARG A 322 27.05 -26.73 9.25
N TYR A 323 26.86 -26.39 7.98
CA TYR A 323 26.94 -25.02 7.47
C TYR A 323 26.04 -24.03 8.25
N ASP A 324 24.81 -24.45 8.59
CA ASP A 324 23.88 -23.62 9.38
C ASP A 324 24.40 -23.34 10.82
N ALA A 325 25.27 -24.19 11.37
CA ALA A 325 25.91 -23.99 12.66
C ALA A 325 27.21 -23.17 12.55
N GLN A 326 27.93 -23.27 11.43
CA GLN A 326 29.07 -22.40 11.13
C GLN A 326 28.61 -20.95 10.94
N HIS A 327 27.50 -20.78 10.20
CA HIS A 327 26.98 -19.49 9.76
C HIS A 327 25.47 -19.39 10.04
N PRO A 328 25.07 -19.25 11.32
CA PRO A 328 23.66 -19.21 11.70
C PRO A 328 22.94 -17.97 11.14
N LEU A 329 21.64 -18.13 10.88
CA LEU A 329 20.77 -17.10 10.34
C LEU A 329 20.50 -16.00 11.37
N VAL A 330 20.76 -14.75 11.04
CA VAL A 330 20.55 -13.63 11.95
C VAL A 330 19.06 -13.35 12.07
N LEU A 331 18.54 -13.31 13.31
CA LEU A 331 17.14 -12.98 13.58
C LEU A 331 17.03 -11.83 14.60
N PRO A 332 16.04 -10.95 14.46
CA PRO A 332 15.79 -9.87 15.41
C PRO A 332 15.40 -10.42 16.79
N SER A 333 15.46 -9.59 17.81
CA SER A 333 15.01 -9.96 19.16
C SER A 333 13.48 -9.86 19.34
N SER A 334 12.81 -9.14 18.45
CA SER A 334 11.39 -8.80 18.54
C SER A 334 10.74 -9.11 17.19
N SER A 335 10.22 -10.33 17.03
CA SER A 335 9.47 -10.72 15.84
C SER A 335 8.56 -11.90 16.19
N PRO A 336 7.30 -11.93 15.69
CA PRO A 336 6.41 -13.08 15.90
C PRO A 336 7.00 -14.39 15.36
N LEU A 337 7.80 -14.34 14.29
CA LEU A 337 8.49 -15.53 13.76
C LEU A 337 9.46 -16.12 14.79
N VAL A 338 10.22 -15.28 15.49
CA VAL A 338 11.20 -15.70 16.50
C VAL A 338 10.50 -16.38 17.67
N ASP A 339 9.36 -15.84 18.10
CA ASP A 339 8.53 -16.43 19.14
C ASP A 339 8.01 -17.82 18.73
N LEU A 340 7.53 -17.96 17.49
CA LEU A 340 7.09 -19.25 16.94
C LEU A 340 8.23 -20.27 16.86
N ILE A 341 9.43 -19.84 16.45
CA ILE A 341 10.62 -20.69 16.40
C ILE A 341 10.99 -21.18 17.79
N ILE A 342 11.08 -20.28 18.77
CA ILE A 342 11.43 -20.64 20.15
C ILE A 342 10.40 -21.62 20.73
N ASP A 343 9.11 -21.35 20.55
CA ASP A 343 8.03 -22.21 21.05
C ASP A 343 7.99 -23.58 20.38
N HIS A 344 8.32 -23.65 19.08
CA HIS A 344 8.41 -24.92 18.35
C HIS A 344 9.56 -25.76 18.89
N TYR A 345 10.78 -25.21 18.93
CA TYR A 345 11.95 -25.93 19.45
C TYR A 345 11.83 -26.27 20.93
N HIS A 346 11.15 -25.44 21.73
CA HIS A 346 10.85 -25.75 23.13
C HIS A 346 9.94 -26.98 23.25
N ARG A 347 8.90 -27.09 22.41
CA ARG A 347 7.94 -28.21 22.46
C ARG A 347 8.51 -29.51 21.92
N ILE A 348 9.18 -29.48 20.76
CA ILE A 348 9.71 -30.71 20.14
C ILE A 348 10.86 -31.34 20.93
N ASN A 349 11.62 -30.54 21.69
CA ASN A 349 12.71 -31.03 22.55
C ASN A 349 12.27 -31.28 23.99
N CYS A 350 10.97 -31.55 24.20
CA CYS A 350 10.40 -31.92 25.50
C CYS A 350 10.58 -30.88 26.62
N HIS A 351 10.45 -29.59 26.29
CA HIS A 351 10.47 -28.46 27.23
C HIS A 351 11.80 -28.29 27.98
N PRO A 352 12.93 -28.15 27.26
CA PRO A 352 14.22 -27.96 27.89
C PRO A 352 14.30 -26.60 28.58
N GLY A 353 15.23 -26.48 29.54
CA GLY A 353 15.56 -25.20 30.17
C GLY A 353 16.08 -24.16 29.17
N ALA A 354 16.09 -22.89 29.57
CA ALA A 354 16.42 -21.78 28.67
C ALA A 354 17.81 -21.88 28.06
N ASP A 355 18.82 -22.34 28.81
CA ASP A 355 20.20 -22.43 28.32
C ASP A 355 20.38 -23.58 27.32
N THR A 356 19.79 -24.74 27.58
CA THR A 356 19.75 -25.87 26.64
C THR A 356 19.00 -25.49 25.35
N LEU A 357 17.85 -24.83 25.48
CA LEU A 357 17.09 -24.36 24.32
C LEU A 357 17.88 -23.35 23.49
N HIS A 358 18.63 -22.45 24.14
CA HIS A 358 19.51 -21.52 23.46
C HIS A 358 20.63 -22.23 22.69
N ALA A 359 21.24 -23.27 23.27
CA ALA A 359 22.26 -24.05 22.58
C ALA A 359 21.71 -24.76 21.33
N ILE A 360 20.49 -25.32 21.41
CA ILE A 360 19.81 -25.97 20.28
C ILE A 360 19.53 -24.94 19.17
N LEU A 361 18.92 -23.80 19.52
CA LEU A 361 18.58 -22.76 18.54
C LEU A 361 19.83 -22.19 17.85
N ARG A 362 20.93 -22.06 18.57
CA ARG A 362 22.20 -21.49 18.07
C ARG A 362 22.87 -22.34 16.99
N GLN A 363 22.47 -23.60 16.82
CA GLN A 363 22.91 -24.45 15.71
C GLN A 363 22.35 -24.02 14.35
N GLN A 364 21.34 -23.15 14.32
CA GLN A 364 20.70 -22.68 13.07
C GLN A 364 20.43 -21.18 13.05
N PHE A 365 20.15 -20.57 14.21
CA PHE A 365 19.71 -19.20 14.33
C PHE A 365 20.54 -18.41 15.32
N TRP A 366 20.94 -17.22 14.93
CA TRP A 366 21.53 -16.22 15.79
C TRP A 366 20.50 -15.14 16.12
N ILE A 367 19.73 -15.38 17.18
CA ILE A 367 18.71 -14.44 17.66
C ILE A 367 19.39 -13.33 18.45
N LEU A 368 19.18 -12.07 18.07
CA LEU A 368 19.66 -10.93 18.84
C LEU A 368 19.05 -10.97 20.26
N SER A 369 19.86 -10.76 21.29
CA SER A 369 19.41 -10.86 22.69
C SER A 369 18.70 -12.20 23.04
N ALA A 370 19.10 -13.31 22.41
CA ALA A 370 18.46 -14.63 22.53
C ALA A 370 18.06 -15.03 23.96
N ARG A 371 18.98 -14.91 24.93
CA ARG A 371 18.73 -15.31 26.33
C ARG A 371 17.50 -14.63 26.93
N ARG A 372 17.29 -13.34 26.66
CA ARG A 372 16.15 -12.57 27.18
C ARG A 372 14.83 -13.11 26.62
N VAL A 373 14.78 -13.26 25.30
CA VAL A 373 13.57 -13.71 24.58
C VAL A 373 13.23 -15.15 24.96
N ILE A 374 14.22 -16.04 24.97
CA ILE A 374 14.05 -17.45 25.31
C ILE A 374 13.52 -17.61 26.74
N ARG A 375 14.14 -16.94 27.73
CA ARG A 375 13.66 -17.00 29.13
C ARG A 375 12.22 -16.53 29.25
N HIS A 376 11.85 -15.46 28.55
CA HIS A 376 10.49 -14.94 28.51
C HIS A 376 9.49 -15.95 27.93
N ARG A 377 9.80 -16.57 26.79
CA ARG A 377 8.94 -17.60 26.17
C ARG A 377 8.79 -18.84 27.05
N VAL A 378 9.89 -19.33 27.63
CA VAL A 378 9.86 -20.47 28.56
C VAL A 378 9.03 -20.15 29.81
N TYR A 379 9.15 -18.94 30.35
CA TYR A 379 8.33 -18.50 31.50
C TYR A 379 6.83 -18.48 31.18
N LYS A 380 6.45 -18.04 29.97
CA LYS A 380 5.05 -18.06 29.50
C LYS A 380 4.51 -19.45 29.19
N CYS A 381 5.35 -20.49 29.17
CA CYS A 381 4.89 -21.84 28.89
C CYS A 381 4.08 -22.41 30.06
N ILE A 382 2.78 -22.61 29.86
CA ILE A 382 1.85 -23.14 30.87
C ILE A 382 2.31 -24.51 31.40
N ARG A 383 2.83 -25.38 30.53
CA ARG A 383 3.31 -26.71 30.94
C ARG A 383 4.49 -26.58 31.90
N CYS A 384 5.49 -25.79 31.54
CA CYS A 384 6.64 -25.50 32.40
C CYS A 384 6.21 -24.82 33.70
N PHE A 385 5.26 -23.89 33.65
CA PHE A 385 4.72 -23.24 34.84
C PHE A 385 4.09 -24.25 35.81
N ARG A 386 3.24 -25.15 35.32
CA ARG A 386 2.60 -26.20 36.14
C ARG A 386 3.62 -27.13 36.79
N TYR A 387 4.62 -27.59 36.05
CA TYR A 387 5.66 -28.48 36.60
C TYR A 387 6.71 -27.76 37.46
N ARG A 388 6.87 -26.45 37.32
CA ARG A 388 7.77 -25.63 38.16
C ARG A 388 7.15 -25.29 39.52
N ALA A 389 5.85 -25.47 39.71
CA ALA A 389 5.17 -25.16 40.96
C ALA A 389 5.79 -25.97 42.12
N GLN A 390 6.66 -25.31 42.89
CA GLN A 390 7.14 -25.84 44.16
C GLN A 390 6.11 -25.52 45.23
N ALA A 391 5.84 -26.48 46.12
CA ALA A 391 5.11 -26.21 47.35
C ALA A 391 5.91 -25.15 48.12
N ARG A 392 5.38 -23.92 48.17
CA ARG A 392 5.93 -22.91 49.09
C ARG A 392 5.71 -23.46 50.49
N ALA A 393 6.79 -23.67 51.25
CA ALA A 393 6.67 -23.98 52.66
C ALA A 393 5.85 -22.84 53.30
N PRO A 394 4.66 -23.13 53.87
CA PRO A 394 3.92 -22.09 54.57
C PRO A 394 4.78 -21.58 55.72
N MET A 395 4.69 -20.28 56.01
CA MET A 395 5.27 -19.74 57.23
C MET A 395 4.58 -20.44 58.41
N MET A 396 5.36 -21.09 59.28
CA MET A 396 4.81 -21.73 60.48
C MET A 396 4.19 -20.66 61.36
N ALA A 397 2.96 -20.88 61.83
CA ALA A 397 2.30 -19.99 62.77
C ALA A 397 3.02 -19.98 64.12
N ASP A 398 2.89 -18.88 64.85
CA ASP A 398 3.42 -18.78 66.21
C ASP A 398 2.82 -19.86 67.11
N LEU A 399 3.65 -20.41 68.00
CA LEU A 399 3.18 -21.40 68.97
C LEU A 399 2.17 -20.73 69.93
N PRO A 400 1.03 -21.38 70.21
CA PRO A 400 0.02 -20.81 71.07
C PRO A 400 0.49 -20.80 72.54
N ALA A 401 -0.02 -19.87 73.35
CA ALA A 401 0.47 -19.59 74.70
C ALA A 401 0.54 -20.83 75.60
N ASP A 402 -0.41 -21.75 75.48
CA ASP A 402 -0.50 -23.03 76.18
C ASP A 402 0.69 -23.99 75.91
N ARG A 403 1.44 -23.80 74.82
CA ARG A 403 2.66 -24.56 74.53
C ARG A 403 3.94 -23.95 75.08
N VAL A 404 3.91 -22.67 75.46
CA VAL A 404 5.11 -21.89 75.82
C VAL A 404 5.05 -21.32 77.23
N THR A 405 3.87 -21.28 77.85
CA THR A 405 3.69 -20.79 79.22
C THR A 405 3.85 -21.93 80.22
N PRO A 406 4.73 -21.81 81.23
CA PRO A 406 4.88 -22.84 82.27
C PRO A 406 3.58 -23.04 83.05
N GLN A 407 3.14 -24.29 83.16
CA GLN A 407 1.94 -24.73 83.87
C GLN A 407 2.17 -26.11 84.51
N PRO A 408 1.42 -26.49 85.56
CA PRO A 408 1.48 -27.83 86.13
C PRO A 408 1.30 -28.92 85.06
N VAL A 409 2.01 -30.05 85.24
CA VAL A 409 1.99 -31.16 84.29
C VAL A 409 0.55 -31.65 84.12
N PHE A 410 0.14 -31.89 82.87
CA PHE A 410 -1.22 -32.31 82.48
C PHE A 410 -2.35 -31.29 82.74
N SER A 411 -2.06 -30.05 83.17
CA SER A 411 -3.09 -29.00 83.30
C SER A 411 -3.69 -28.61 81.94
N GLN A 412 -2.87 -28.58 80.89
CA GLN A 412 -3.30 -28.32 79.52
C GLN A 412 -2.79 -29.46 78.64
N VAL A 413 -3.71 -30.13 77.95
CA VAL A 413 -3.39 -31.34 77.17
C VAL A 413 -3.90 -31.26 75.75
N SER A 414 -3.12 -31.81 74.84
CA SER A 414 -3.56 -32.20 73.50
C SER A 414 -4.01 -33.65 73.55
N THR A 415 -5.14 -33.99 72.96
CA THR A 415 -5.59 -35.36 72.79
C THR A 415 -5.60 -35.74 71.32
N ASP A 416 -5.17 -36.95 71.01
CA ASP A 416 -5.27 -37.55 69.67
C ASP A 416 -5.38 -39.07 69.79
N PHE A 417 -5.81 -39.74 68.73
CA PHE A 417 -5.84 -41.20 68.66
C PHE A 417 -4.71 -41.72 67.78
N ALA A 418 -3.99 -42.71 68.28
CA ALA A 418 -3.06 -43.49 67.46
C ALA A 418 -3.57 -44.91 67.28
N GLY A 419 -3.67 -45.34 66.03
CA GLY A 419 -4.07 -46.69 65.68
C GLY A 419 -4.52 -46.83 64.22
N PRO A 420 -5.05 -48.00 63.83
CA PRO A 420 -5.34 -49.15 64.71
C PRO A 420 -4.13 -50.07 64.95
N PHE A 421 -3.99 -50.53 66.19
CA PHE A 421 -3.04 -51.58 66.58
C PHE A 421 -3.77 -52.91 66.79
N LEU A 422 -3.11 -54.02 66.47
CA LEU A 422 -3.63 -55.37 66.72
C LEU A 422 -3.11 -55.87 68.07
N ILE A 423 -4.00 -56.06 69.03
CA ILE A 423 -3.68 -56.62 70.35
C ILE A 423 -4.29 -58.01 70.48
N LYS A 424 -3.63 -58.90 71.23
CA LYS A 424 -4.20 -60.22 71.55
C LYS A 424 -5.26 -60.05 72.64
N SER A 425 -6.43 -60.68 72.48
CA SER A 425 -7.48 -60.65 73.50
C SER A 425 -7.11 -61.38 74.79
N SER A 426 -6.08 -62.24 74.76
CA SER A 426 -5.51 -62.92 75.92
C SER A 426 -4.04 -63.30 75.69
N THR A 427 -3.36 -63.76 76.74
CA THR A 427 -1.96 -64.24 76.69
C THR A 427 -1.80 -65.61 76.04
N LEU A 428 -2.90 -66.27 75.63
CA LEU A 428 -2.89 -67.59 75.01
C LEU A 428 -2.29 -67.55 73.59
N SER A 429 -1.61 -68.63 73.20
CA SER A 429 -0.91 -68.73 71.90
C SER A 429 -1.84 -68.50 70.70
N ASN A 430 -3.11 -68.94 70.78
CA ASN A 430 -4.12 -68.82 69.72
C ASN A 430 -5.19 -67.75 70.00
N ALA A 431 -4.87 -66.72 70.78
CA ALA A 431 -5.81 -65.66 71.12
C ALA A 431 -6.24 -64.85 69.87
N LYS A 432 -7.54 -64.54 69.79
CA LYS A 432 -8.10 -63.70 68.72
C LYS A 432 -7.45 -62.31 68.77
N LEU A 433 -6.93 -61.85 67.64
CA LEU A 433 -6.45 -60.47 67.51
C LEU A 433 -7.65 -59.53 67.45
N MET A 434 -7.65 -58.51 68.30
CA MET A 434 -8.61 -57.44 68.30
C MET A 434 -7.93 -56.12 67.95
N LYS A 435 -8.68 -55.24 67.29
CA LYS A 435 -8.22 -53.87 67.03
C LYS A 435 -8.36 -53.06 68.30
N ALA A 436 -7.35 -52.28 68.61
CA ALA A 436 -7.39 -51.29 69.67
C ALA A 436 -6.61 -50.05 69.24
N ASP A 437 -7.04 -48.91 69.75
CA ASP A 437 -6.43 -47.61 69.52
C ASP A 437 -5.91 -47.08 70.86
N PHE A 438 -4.90 -46.22 70.82
CA PHE A 438 -4.48 -45.47 72.00
C PHE A 438 -5.07 -44.08 71.94
N CYS A 439 -5.79 -43.70 72.99
CA CYS A 439 -6.06 -42.30 73.28
C CYS A 439 -4.80 -41.70 73.92
N ILE A 440 -4.17 -40.77 73.21
CA ILE A 440 -2.92 -40.12 73.59
C ILE A 440 -3.23 -38.77 74.20
N PHE A 441 -2.85 -38.57 75.45
CA PHE A 441 -2.86 -37.26 76.11
C PHE A 441 -1.44 -36.72 76.20
N VAL A 442 -1.16 -35.63 75.50
CA VAL A 442 0.14 -34.95 75.50
C VAL A 442 0.03 -33.64 76.27
N CYS A 443 0.82 -33.46 77.32
CA CYS A 443 0.90 -32.20 78.04
C CYS A 443 1.48 -31.09 77.13
N LEU A 444 0.76 -29.99 76.98
CA LEU A 444 1.14 -28.91 76.05
C LEU A 444 2.38 -28.14 76.51
N SER A 445 2.57 -27.98 77.82
CA SER A 445 3.74 -27.29 78.41
C SER A 445 5.01 -28.16 78.46
N THR A 446 4.90 -29.42 78.91
CA THR A 446 6.07 -30.29 79.16
C THR A 446 6.32 -31.36 78.10
N LYS A 447 5.36 -31.59 77.20
CA LYS A 447 5.35 -32.72 76.23
C LYS A 447 5.31 -34.11 76.86
N ALA A 448 5.01 -34.22 78.15
CA ALA A 448 4.77 -35.51 78.80
C ALA A 448 3.57 -36.23 78.16
N VAL A 449 3.70 -37.53 77.90
CA VAL A 449 2.67 -38.33 77.21
C VAL A 449 2.03 -39.31 78.19
N HIS A 450 0.70 -39.42 78.15
CA HIS A 450 -0.08 -40.44 78.84
C HIS A 450 -0.92 -41.19 77.81
N LEU A 451 -0.88 -42.52 77.85
CA LEU A 451 -1.55 -43.39 76.89
C LEU A 451 -2.66 -44.17 77.59
N GLU A 452 -3.85 -44.15 77.01
CA GLU A 452 -5.00 -44.97 77.43
C GLU A 452 -5.41 -45.88 76.29
N LEU A 453 -5.53 -47.18 76.56
CA LEU A 453 -6.01 -48.15 75.57
C LEU A 453 -7.52 -48.01 75.39
N VAL A 454 -7.99 -48.01 74.15
CA VAL A 454 -9.40 -47.85 73.77
C VAL A 454 -9.78 -48.91 72.73
N SER A 455 -10.98 -49.48 72.86
CA SER A 455 -11.48 -50.53 71.97
C SER A 455 -12.07 -50.01 70.65
N SER A 456 -12.38 -48.71 70.56
CA SER A 456 -12.94 -48.07 69.37
C SER A 456 -12.73 -46.55 69.38
N LEU A 457 -12.82 -45.92 68.22
CA LEU A 457 -12.78 -44.45 68.06
C LEU A 457 -14.12 -43.77 68.40
N SER A 458 -14.93 -44.36 69.28
CA SER A 458 -16.23 -43.81 69.66
C SER A 458 -16.10 -42.77 70.79
N THR A 459 -17.06 -41.85 70.85
CA THR A 459 -17.13 -40.84 71.92
C THR A 459 -17.23 -41.48 73.30
N GLU A 460 -17.98 -42.57 73.45
CA GLU A 460 -18.12 -43.29 74.72
C GLU A 460 -16.78 -43.86 75.19
N ALA A 461 -16.03 -44.45 74.26
CA ALA A 461 -14.74 -45.03 74.56
C ALA A 461 -13.68 -43.95 74.87
N PHE A 462 -13.78 -42.77 74.22
CA PHE A 462 -13.01 -41.58 74.58
C PHE A 462 -13.36 -41.06 75.98
N LEU A 463 -14.65 -40.92 76.32
CA LEU A 463 -15.07 -40.43 77.64
C LEU A 463 -14.59 -41.37 78.76
N ALA A 464 -14.65 -42.69 78.53
CA ALA A 464 -14.10 -43.67 79.46
C ALA A 464 -12.57 -43.52 79.61
N ALA A 465 -11.84 -43.26 78.52
CA ALA A 465 -10.40 -42.99 78.56
C ALA A 465 -10.08 -41.67 79.28
N MET A 466 -10.86 -40.62 79.03
CA MET A 466 -10.73 -39.32 79.68
C MET A 466 -10.96 -39.42 81.19
N GLN A 467 -11.96 -40.18 81.63
CA GLN A 467 -12.20 -40.42 83.07
C GLN A 467 -11.01 -41.13 83.73
N ARG A 468 -10.40 -42.14 83.06
CA ARG A 468 -9.19 -42.82 83.55
C ARG A 468 -7.97 -41.90 83.59
N PHE A 469 -7.84 -41.02 82.60
CA PHE A 469 -6.80 -40.00 82.58
C PHE A 469 -6.96 -39.01 83.74
N VAL A 470 -8.16 -38.44 83.93
CA VAL A 470 -8.47 -37.48 84.99
C VAL A 470 -8.28 -38.09 86.38
N SER A 471 -8.68 -39.35 86.59
CA SER A 471 -8.51 -40.01 87.89
C SER A 471 -7.04 -40.24 88.26
N ARG A 472 -6.14 -40.36 87.27
CA ARG A 472 -4.70 -40.57 87.49
C ARG A 472 -3.88 -39.28 87.51
N ARG A 473 -4.25 -38.29 86.70
CA ARG A 473 -3.43 -37.08 86.43
C ARG A 473 -4.07 -35.79 86.94
N GLY A 474 -5.31 -35.83 87.42
CA GLY A 474 -6.10 -34.67 87.79
C GLY A 474 -6.87 -34.09 86.61
N THR A 475 -7.82 -33.20 86.91
CA THR A 475 -8.68 -32.58 85.90
C THR A 475 -7.92 -31.51 85.11
N PRO A 476 -7.78 -31.63 83.79
CA PRO A 476 -7.16 -30.59 82.99
C PRO A 476 -8.04 -29.34 82.93
N THR A 477 -7.41 -28.17 82.92
CA THR A 477 -8.09 -26.87 82.70
C THR A 477 -8.41 -26.63 81.23
N LEU A 478 -7.67 -27.28 80.31
CA LEU A 478 -7.86 -27.16 78.86
C LEU A 478 -7.52 -28.48 78.17
N VAL A 479 -8.39 -28.92 77.25
CA VAL A 479 -8.15 -30.03 76.34
C VAL A 479 -8.25 -29.52 74.90
N ARG A 480 -7.25 -29.79 74.08
CA ARG A 480 -7.26 -29.53 72.63
C ARG A 480 -7.25 -30.84 71.86
N SER A 481 -8.14 -31.01 70.89
CA SER A 481 -8.05 -32.09 69.91
C SER A 481 -7.52 -31.54 68.59
N GLY A 482 -6.72 -32.35 67.88
CA GLY A 482 -6.22 -32.06 66.54
C GLY A 482 -7.26 -32.31 65.46
#